data_AF-A0A9P3CD17-F1
#
_entry.id   AF-A0A9P3CD17-F1
#
_cell.length_a   1.000
_cell.length_b   1.000
_cell.length_c   1.000
_cell.angle_alpha   90.00
_cell.angle_beta   90.00
_cell.angle_gamma   90.00
#
_symmetry.space_group_name_H-M   'P 1'
#
loop_
_entity.id
_entity.type
_entity.pdbx_description
1 polymer ?
#
loop_
_entity_poly.entity_id
_entity_poly.type
_entity_poly.pdbx_seq_one_letter_code
_entity_poly.pdbx_strand_id
1 'polypeptide(L)'
;MACTNLSSRYDFGEYVSLLQQGGQVDRLLIQSCRREVCTALWGQGNPDISGVGMIVSYALEHGFGLLFVLFDFASVGLCTGLASMDPLFEGKPLGDPSTPIDKRQQDKRFALLLVCWLLAFYPFYSKLNNVFGPSKISDSAGSDISVEQFGVVQEICFEGVTPISHSEDLFMSALSILAYIPLSLLIIGRILFLGIQKHHDESKFYLRLRSLGQGLAGRWIKSITLGCLGLTPLLACGLLWTIIRVVQFQNELGKAVGSSDADQQWTFGQVVAVLLFTPVLVECWMLFGEKKVGILEKM
;
A
#
# COMPACT_ATOMS: atom_id res chain seq x y z
N MET A 1 29.03 29.74 15.93
CA MET A 1 28.13 29.71 14.77
C MET A 1 26.70 29.62 15.29
N ALA A 2 25.72 30.29 14.64
CA ALA A 2 24.32 30.20 15.06
C ALA A 2 23.69 28.91 14.49
N CYS A 3 23.01 28.12 15.31
CA CYS A 3 22.36 26.87 14.88
C CYS A 3 21.31 27.08 13.78
N THR A 4 20.75 28.30 13.67
CA THR A 4 19.79 28.68 12.63
C THR A 4 20.30 28.44 11.22
N ASN A 5 21.62 28.60 10.98
CA ASN A 5 22.21 28.36 9.66
C ASN A 5 22.21 26.88 9.27
N LEU A 6 22.11 25.98 10.26
CA LEU A 6 22.04 24.53 10.06
C LEU A 6 20.61 24.02 9.90
N SER A 7 19.60 24.90 9.89
CA SER A 7 18.20 24.53 9.71
C SER A 7 17.78 24.31 8.25
N SER A 8 18.53 24.86 7.29
CA SER A 8 18.21 24.78 5.87
C SER A 8 19.31 24.09 5.06
N ARG A 9 18.91 23.21 4.13
CA ARG A 9 19.80 22.47 3.22
C ARG A 9 19.81 23.02 1.78
N TYR A 10 19.80 24.34 1.61
CA TYR A 10 19.72 24.94 0.26
C TYR A 10 20.90 24.56 -0.64
N ASP A 11 22.11 24.50 -0.08
CA ASP A 11 23.30 23.94 -0.72
C ASP A 11 23.86 22.82 0.17
N PHE A 12 23.86 21.59 -0.35
CA PHE A 12 24.30 20.44 0.41
C PHE A 12 25.81 20.46 0.67
N GLY A 13 26.63 20.89 -0.30
CA GLY A 13 28.09 20.94 -0.13
C GLY A 13 28.50 21.98 0.91
N GLU A 14 27.86 23.15 0.88
CA GLU A 14 28.03 24.18 1.91
C GLU A 14 27.60 23.64 3.29
N TYR A 15 26.44 22.98 3.36
CA TYR A 15 25.93 22.40 4.60
C TYR A 15 26.91 21.39 5.23
N VAL A 16 27.48 20.49 4.43
CA VAL A 16 28.50 19.54 4.89
C VAL A 16 29.74 20.27 5.40
N SER A 17 30.21 21.30 4.69
CA SER A 17 31.37 22.08 5.11
C SER A 17 31.16 22.79 6.44
N LEU A 18 29.92 23.18 6.77
CA LEU A 18 29.57 23.78 8.06
C LEU A 18 29.57 22.75 9.21
N LEU A 19 29.30 21.48 8.91
CA LEU A 19 29.35 20.37 9.88
C LEU A 19 30.77 19.84 10.12
N GLN A 20 31.72 20.21 9.26
CA GLN A 20 33.09 19.74 9.31
C GLN A 20 34.05 20.84 9.77
N GLN A 21 34.98 20.49 10.66
CA GLN A 21 36.12 21.33 11.00
C GLN A 21 37.41 20.54 10.78
N GLY A 22 38.26 20.99 9.85
CA GLY A 22 39.51 20.29 9.53
C GLY A 22 39.34 18.91 8.88
N GLY A 23 38.24 18.67 8.17
CA GLY A 23 37.96 17.39 7.51
C GLY A 23 37.36 16.32 8.43
N GLN A 24 37.02 16.67 9.67
CA GLN A 24 36.29 15.81 10.59
C GLN A 24 34.96 16.46 11.00
N VAL A 25 33.97 15.63 11.30
CA VAL A 25 32.65 16.07 11.77
C VAL A 25 32.77 16.62 13.20
N ASP A 26 32.32 17.87 13.40
CA ASP A 26 32.32 18.51 14.71
C ASP A 26 31.17 17.96 15.59
N ARG A 27 31.49 16.97 16.42
CA ARG A 27 30.54 16.35 17.35
C ARG A 27 29.92 17.38 18.32
N LEU A 28 30.69 18.36 18.79
CA LEU A 28 30.21 19.35 19.76
C LEU A 28 29.22 20.31 19.12
N LEU A 29 29.48 20.71 17.87
CA LEU A 29 28.55 21.52 17.08
C LEU A 29 27.24 20.78 16.85
N ILE A 30 27.30 19.51 16.42
CA ILE A 30 26.09 18.70 16.19
C ILE A 30 25.32 18.49 17.47
N GLN A 31 25.98 18.22 18.59
CA GLN A 31 25.31 18.02 19.86
C GLN A 31 24.67 19.33 20.37
N SER A 32 25.31 20.47 20.15
CA SER A 32 24.79 21.80 20.53
C SER A 32 23.63 22.25 19.64
N CYS A 33 23.68 21.92 18.35
CA CYS A 33 22.67 22.27 17.33
C CYS A 33 21.86 21.05 16.88
N ARG A 34 21.65 20.08 17.79
CA ARG A 34 21.04 18.77 17.47
C ARG A 34 19.70 18.93 16.81
N ARG A 35 18.83 19.80 17.34
CA ARG A 35 17.50 20.03 16.79
C ARG A 35 17.58 20.47 15.33
N GLU A 36 18.37 21.47 15.01
CA GLU A 36 18.47 22.05 13.68
C GLU A 36 19.12 21.07 12.70
N VAL A 37 20.23 20.42 13.09
CA VAL A 37 20.93 19.46 12.24
C VAL A 37 20.07 18.23 11.95
N CYS A 38 19.48 17.64 12.98
CA CYS A 38 18.67 16.44 12.81
C CYS A 38 17.34 16.73 12.10
N THR A 39 16.69 17.87 12.41
CA THR A 39 15.50 18.32 11.67
C THR A 39 15.84 18.60 10.22
N ALA A 40 16.98 19.24 9.96
CA ALA A 40 17.42 19.50 8.61
C ALA A 40 17.56 18.18 7.87
N LEU A 41 18.35 17.22 8.38
CA LEU A 41 18.71 15.96 7.72
C LEU A 41 17.57 14.95 7.57
N TRP A 42 16.77 14.73 8.60
CA TRP A 42 15.70 13.73 8.62
C TRP A 42 14.29 14.33 8.51
N GLY A 43 14.16 15.65 8.51
CA GLY A 43 12.88 16.34 8.55
C GLY A 43 12.25 16.33 9.95
N GLN A 44 11.09 16.97 10.09
CA GLN A 44 10.29 16.92 11.33
C GLN A 44 9.37 15.68 11.39
N GLY A 45 9.64 14.65 10.57
CA GLY A 45 8.60 13.71 10.15
C GLY A 45 7.77 14.34 9.02
N ASN A 46 7.39 13.52 8.04
CA ASN A 46 6.41 13.95 7.05
C ASN A 46 5.04 13.41 7.50
N PRO A 47 4.12 14.26 7.99
CA PRO A 47 2.80 13.82 8.43
C PRO A 47 2.00 13.12 7.30
N ASP A 48 2.35 13.34 6.03
CA ASP A 48 1.79 12.61 4.89
C ASP A 48 2.31 11.17 4.76
N ILE A 49 3.29 10.78 5.56
CA ILE A 49 3.87 9.43 5.63
C ILE A 49 3.61 8.81 7.01
N SER A 50 3.81 9.58 8.09
CA SER A 50 3.77 9.16 9.49
C SER A 50 2.47 9.48 10.22
N GLY A 51 1.66 10.38 9.68
CA GLY A 51 0.55 10.99 10.39
C GLY A 51 -0.60 10.03 10.64
N VAL A 52 -1.41 10.36 11.64
CA VAL A 52 -2.60 9.58 12.04
C VAL A 52 -3.52 9.29 10.85
N GLY A 53 -3.67 10.24 9.92
CA GLY A 53 -4.47 10.06 8.70
C GLY A 53 -3.97 8.91 7.83
N MET A 54 -2.66 8.77 7.65
CA MET A 54 -2.09 7.67 6.86
C MET A 54 -2.25 6.32 7.55
N ILE A 55 -2.08 6.25 8.87
CA ILE A 55 -2.28 5.02 9.64
C ILE A 55 -3.72 4.52 9.51
N VAL A 56 -4.69 5.44 9.69
CA VAL A 56 -6.11 5.14 9.51
C VAL A 56 -6.38 4.68 8.08
N SER A 57 -5.74 5.32 7.08
CA SER A 57 -5.84 4.91 5.69
C SER A 57 -5.35 3.49 5.49
N TYR A 58 -4.15 3.15 5.91
CA TYR A 58 -3.66 1.79 5.73
C TYR A 58 -4.48 0.74 6.50
N ALA A 59 -4.93 1.06 7.72
CA ALA A 59 -5.77 0.16 8.50
C ALA A 59 -7.11 -0.10 7.79
N LEU A 60 -7.75 0.94 7.25
CA LEU A 60 -8.97 0.81 6.47
C LEU A 60 -8.72 0.11 5.13
N GLU A 61 -7.60 0.35 4.46
CA GLU A 61 -7.23 -0.28 3.18
C GLU A 61 -7.08 -1.78 3.34
N HIS A 62 -6.32 -2.21 4.35
CA HIS A 62 -6.16 -3.63 4.66
C HIS A 62 -7.46 -4.24 5.20
N GLY A 63 -8.21 -3.52 6.04
CA GLY A 63 -9.48 -3.98 6.59
C GLY A 63 -10.55 -4.20 5.51
N PHE A 64 -10.75 -3.21 4.63
CA PHE A 64 -11.69 -3.32 3.52
C PHE A 64 -11.20 -4.25 2.42
N GLY A 65 -9.90 -4.31 2.15
CA GLY A 65 -9.31 -5.30 1.24
C GLY A 65 -9.60 -6.73 1.70
N LEU A 66 -9.44 -7.00 3.00
CA LEU A 66 -9.79 -8.29 3.59
C LEU A 66 -11.29 -8.58 3.47
N LEU A 67 -12.15 -7.60 3.80
CA LEU A 67 -13.60 -7.73 3.64
C LEU A 67 -14.01 -8.02 2.19
N PHE A 68 -13.38 -7.33 1.23
CA PHE A 68 -13.63 -7.54 -0.19
C PHE A 68 -13.25 -8.96 -0.63
N VAL A 69 -12.06 -9.44 -0.24
CA VAL A 69 -11.63 -10.82 -0.54
C VAL A 69 -12.54 -11.86 0.09
N LEU A 70 -12.96 -11.65 1.35
CA LEU A 70 -13.93 -12.52 2.02
C LEU A 70 -15.30 -12.53 1.31
N PHE A 71 -15.74 -11.37 0.80
CA PHE A 71 -17.02 -11.23 0.11
C PHE A 71 -16.99 -11.83 -1.31
N ASP A 72 -15.93 -11.57 -2.09
CA ASP A 72 -15.72 -12.19 -3.40
C ASP A 72 -15.61 -13.71 -3.24
N PHE A 73 -14.95 -14.19 -2.18
CA PHE A 73 -14.91 -15.61 -1.86
C PHE A 73 -16.28 -16.16 -1.44
N ALA A 74 -17.07 -15.45 -0.63
CA ALA A 74 -18.43 -15.87 -0.32
C ALA A 74 -19.28 -15.99 -1.59
N SER A 75 -19.07 -15.07 -2.55
CA SER A 75 -19.74 -15.06 -3.85
C SER A 75 -19.29 -16.21 -4.76
N VAL A 76 -17.99 -16.49 -4.83
CA VAL A 76 -17.40 -17.58 -5.63
C VAL A 76 -17.62 -18.96 -4.98
N GLY A 77 -17.61 -19.03 -3.65
CA GLY A 77 -17.90 -20.22 -2.85
C GLY A 77 -19.36 -20.64 -2.96
N LEU A 78 -20.30 -19.68 -3.02
CA LEU A 78 -21.69 -19.94 -3.37
C LEU A 78 -21.81 -20.54 -4.78
N CYS A 79 -20.99 -20.07 -5.73
CA CYS A 79 -21.01 -20.52 -7.11
C CYS A 79 -20.29 -21.85 -7.37
N THR A 80 -19.48 -22.38 -6.44
CA THR A 80 -18.60 -23.54 -6.70
C THR A 80 -18.79 -24.76 -5.80
N GLY A 81 -19.84 -24.79 -4.98
CA GLY A 81 -20.37 -26.05 -4.44
C GLY A 81 -19.99 -26.39 -2.98
N LEU A 82 -20.11 -25.45 -2.05
CA LEU A 82 -20.28 -25.77 -0.62
C LEU A 82 -21.71 -25.54 -0.09
N ALA A 83 -22.66 -25.15 -0.95
CA ALA A 83 -24.08 -25.24 -0.67
C ALA A 83 -24.67 -26.50 -1.33
N SER A 84 -24.35 -27.66 -0.76
CA SER A 84 -25.28 -28.78 -0.74
C SER A 84 -26.15 -28.60 0.50
N MET A 85 -27.01 -27.58 0.51
CA MET A 85 -28.31 -27.56 1.18
C MET A 85 -29.03 -26.23 0.90
N ASP A 86 -30.08 -26.39 0.11
CA ASP A 86 -31.33 -25.64 0.02
C ASP A 86 -31.56 -24.49 -0.99
N PRO A 87 -32.77 -24.52 -1.61
CA PRO A 87 -33.09 -23.96 -2.91
C PRO A 87 -33.77 -22.59 -2.77
N LEU A 88 -33.28 -21.74 -1.86
CA LEU A 88 -33.93 -20.44 -1.61
C LEU A 88 -33.53 -19.32 -2.57
N PHE A 89 -32.65 -19.62 -3.54
CA PHE A 89 -32.36 -18.77 -4.70
C PHE A 89 -32.64 -19.46 -6.05
N GLU A 90 -33.37 -20.58 -6.02
CA GLU A 90 -33.93 -21.20 -7.22
C GLU A 90 -35.19 -20.41 -7.63
N GLY A 91 -34.98 -19.23 -8.19
CA GLY A 91 -36.08 -18.31 -8.49
C GLY A 91 -35.77 -17.16 -9.43
N LYS A 92 -34.65 -17.21 -10.16
CA LYS A 92 -34.49 -16.62 -11.49
C LYS A 92 -33.13 -17.08 -12.03
N PRO A 93 -33.05 -17.66 -13.25
CA PRO A 93 -31.78 -17.70 -13.92
C PRO A 93 -31.25 -16.27 -13.91
N LEU A 94 -30.02 -16.09 -13.42
CA LEU A 94 -29.29 -14.83 -13.58
C LEU A 94 -29.52 -14.43 -15.03
N GLY A 95 -30.20 -13.29 -15.21
CA GLY A 95 -30.82 -12.92 -16.48
C GLY A 95 -29.83 -13.11 -17.61
N ASP A 96 -30.35 -13.54 -18.76
CA ASP A 96 -29.59 -13.60 -20.00
C ASP A 96 -28.58 -12.43 -20.06
N PRO A 97 -27.25 -12.69 -20.13
CA PRO A 97 -26.22 -11.65 -20.17
C PRO A 97 -26.39 -10.68 -21.36
N SER A 98 -27.37 -10.93 -22.24
CA SER A 98 -27.86 -10.03 -23.26
C SER A 98 -28.58 -8.77 -22.73
N THR A 99 -28.99 -8.71 -21.45
CA THR A 99 -29.61 -7.49 -20.92
C THR A 99 -28.56 -6.38 -20.76
N PRO A 100 -28.64 -5.26 -21.50
CA PRO A 100 -27.58 -4.25 -21.59
C PRO A 100 -27.26 -3.52 -20.28
N ILE A 101 -28.11 -3.71 -19.26
CA ILE A 101 -27.97 -3.08 -17.94
C ILE A 101 -26.85 -3.75 -17.12
N ASP A 102 -26.73 -5.09 -17.15
CA ASP A 102 -25.74 -5.84 -16.36
C ASP A 102 -24.30 -5.63 -16.89
N LYS A 103 -24.14 -5.66 -18.22
CA LYS A 103 -22.83 -5.46 -18.88
C LYS A 103 -22.22 -4.09 -18.54
N ARG A 104 -23.03 -3.03 -18.54
CA ARG A 104 -22.58 -1.67 -18.22
C ARG A 104 -22.13 -1.52 -16.77
N GLN A 105 -22.70 -2.30 -15.86
CA GLN A 105 -22.32 -2.29 -14.45
C GLN A 105 -21.01 -3.05 -14.23
N GLN A 106 -20.84 -4.21 -14.85
CA GLN A 106 -19.58 -4.97 -14.80
C GLN A 106 -18.40 -4.17 -15.36
N ASP A 107 -18.58 -3.46 -16.50
CA ASP A 107 -17.56 -2.59 -17.07
C ASP A 107 -17.12 -1.47 -16.09
N LYS A 108 -18.08 -0.89 -15.35
CA LYS A 108 -17.79 0.13 -14.33
C LYS A 108 -17.01 -0.44 -13.15
N ARG A 109 -17.42 -1.59 -12.62
CA ARG A 109 -16.72 -2.28 -11.52
C ARG A 109 -15.27 -2.59 -11.89
N PHE A 110 -15.06 -3.06 -13.11
CA PHE A 110 -13.74 -3.37 -13.61
C PHE A 110 -12.87 -2.12 -13.84
N ALA A 111 -13.43 -1.06 -14.43
CA ALA A 111 -12.72 0.21 -14.60
C ALA A 111 -12.29 0.80 -13.25
N LEU A 112 -13.17 0.74 -12.25
CA LEU A 112 -12.87 1.16 -10.89
C LEU A 112 -11.72 0.35 -10.29
N LEU A 113 -11.77 -1.00 -10.37
CA LEU A 113 -10.69 -1.88 -9.92
C LEU A 113 -9.34 -1.56 -10.60
N LEU A 114 -9.36 -1.29 -11.91
CA LEU A 114 -8.16 -0.91 -12.67
C LEU A 114 -7.57 0.41 -12.17
N VAL A 115 -8.40 1.42 -11.91
CA VAL A 115 -7.96 2.70 -11.34
C VAL A 115 -7.33 2.48 -9.96
N CYS A 116 -7.95 1.67 -9.09
CA CYS A 116 -7.37 1.34 -7.78
C CYS A 116 -5.99 0.70 -7.91
N TRP A 117 -5.88 -0.28 -8.81
CA TRP A 117 -4.63 -1.00 -9.04
C TRP A 117 -3.52 -0.07 -9.56
N LEU A 118 -3.84 0.85 -10.48
CA LEU A 118 -2.90 1.86 -10.96
C LEU A 118 -2.46 2.82 -9.85
N LEU A 119 -3.37 3.23 -8.97
CA LEU A 119 -3.04 4.08 -7.82
C LEU A 119 -2.15 3.33 -6.81
N ALA A 120 -2.40 2.04 -6.58
CA ALA A 120 -1.58 1.18 -5.72
C ALA A 120 -0.19 0.87 -6.31
N PHE A 121 -0.01 1.01 -7.64
CA PHE A 121 1.28 0.81 -8.28
C PHE A 121 2.32 1.85 -7.89
N TYR A 122 1.92 3.11 -7.65
CA TYR A 122 2.88 4.17 -7.32
C TYR A 122 3.66 3.89 -6.02
N PRO A 123 3.02 3.58 -4.87
CA PRO A 123 3.73 3.20 -3.65
C PRO A 123 4.63 1.97 -3.84
N PHE A 124 4.18 0.98 -4.61
CA PHE A 124 4.97 -0.22 -4.91
C PHE A 124 6.21 0.11 -5.74
N TYR A 125 6.05 0.87 -6.82
CA TYR A 125 7.14 1.29 -7.69
C TYR A 125 8.15 2.18 -6.96
N SER A 126 7.68 3.11 -6.13
CA SER A 126 8.53 3.95 -5.29
C SER A 126 9.40 3.13 -4.34
N LYS A 127 8.86 2.05 -3.77
CA LYS A 127 9.62 1.10 -2.93
C LYS A 127 10.63 0.30 -3.74
N LEU A 128 10.26 -0.24 -4.91
CA LEU A 128 11.17 -1.00 -5.76
C LEU A 128 12.37 -0.18 -6.24
N ASN A 129 12.17 1.10 -6.49
CA ASN A 129 13.25 1.99 -6.93
C ASN A 129 14.19 2.44 -5.80
N ASN A 130 14.06 1.90 -4.58
CA ASN A 130 14.81 2.37 -3.41
C ASN A 130 14.75 3.89 -3.25
N VAL A 131 13.65 4.54 -3.64
CA VAL A 131 13.49 6.01 -3.50
C VAL A 131 13.51 6.40 -2.01
N PHE A 132 13.21 5.45 -1.12
CA PHE A 132 13.34 5.55 0.33
C PHE A 132 14.53 4.79 0.92
N GLY A 133 15.43 4.25 0.07
CA GLY A 133 16.72 3.76 0.55
C GLY A 133 17.48 4.90 1.25
N PRO A 134 18.52 4.59 2.05
CA PRO A 134 19.35 5.63 2.66
C PRO A 134 19.69 6.63 1.56
N SER A 135 19.27 7.89 1.74
CA SER A 135 19.52 8.94 0.76
C SER A 135 20.99 8.83 0.35
N LYS A 136 21.28 8.81 -0.96
CA LYS A 136 22.63 8.64 -1.55
C LYS A 136 23.56 9.82 -1.23
N ILE A 137 23.56 10.25 0.01
CA ILE A 137 24.43 11.27 0.59
C ILE A 137 25.88 10.76 0.65
N SER A 138 26.16 9.44 0.50
CA SER A 138 27.52 8.91 0.64
C SER A 138 28.01 7.87 -0.39
N ASP A 139 27.30 7.61 -1.49
CA ASP A 139 27.56 6.40 -2.31
C ASP A 139 27.91 6.68 -3.79
N SER A 140 28.33 7.91 -4.11
CA SER A 140 28.83 8.26 -5.45
C SER A 140 30.22 8.85 -5.34
N ALA A 141 31.11 8.53 -6.29
CA ALA A 141 32.45 9.09 -6.38
C ALA A 141 32.35 10.63 -6.53
N GLY A 142 32.41 11.36 -5.41
CA GLY A 142 32.08 12.78 -5.30
C GLY A 142 31.15 13.15 -4.13
N SER A 143 30.75 12.20 -3.27
CA SER A 143 30.02 12.53 -2.04
C SER A 143 30.95 13.17 -1.00
N ASP A 144 30.61 14.38 -0.54
CA ASP A 144 31.41 15.18 0.40
C ASP A 144 31.47 14.60 1.84
N ILE A 145 30.73 13.53 2.15
CA ILE A 145 30.71 12.86 3.45
C ILE A 145 31.02 11.37 3.31
N SER A 146 31.95 10.86 4.12
CA SER A 146 32.22 9.42 4.22
C SER A 146 31.13 8.69 5.03
N VAL A 147 30.96 7.39 4.80
CA VAL A 147 29.98 6.55 5.54
C VAL A 147 30.20 6.64 7.06
N GLU A 148 31.47 6.66 7.49
CA GLU A 148 31.85 6.74 8.90
C GLU A 148 31.44 8.08 9.52
N GLN A 149 31.64 9.18 8.78
CA GLN A 149 31.26 10.52 9.22
C GLN A 149 29.75 10.65 9.36
N PHE A 150 28.98 10.09 8.43
CA PHE A 150 27.52 10.07 8.52
C PHE A 150 27.04 9.25 9.72
N GLY A 151 27.73 8.13 10.03
CA GLY A 151 27.46 7.31 11.20
C GLY A 151 27.52 8.08 12.53
N VAL A 152 28.43 9.06 12.64
CA VAL A 152 28.53 9.94 13.82
C VAL A 152 27.31 10.86 13.94
N VAL A 153 26.88 11.46 12.83
CA VAL A 153 25.69 12.32 12.82
C VAL A 153 24.45 11.51 13.19
N GLN A 154 24.35 10.30 12.62
CA GLN A 154 23.27 9.37 12.90
C GLN A 154 23.25 8.92 14.37
N GLU A 155 24.41 8.62 14.96
CA GLU A 155 24.56 8.28 16.38
C GLU A 155 24.00 9.39 17.28
N ILE A 156 24.36 10.65 17.01
CA ILE A 156 23.90 11.80 17.81
C ILE A 156 22.41 12.06 17.60
N CYS A 157 21.93 12.00 16.36
CA CYS A 157 20.53 12.29 16.05
C CYS A 157 19.58 11.22 16.55
N PHE A 158 19.98 9.95 16.47
CA PHE A 158 19.17 8.81 16.89
C PHE A 158 19.45 8.37 18.34
N GLU A 159 20.16 9.18 19.12
CA GLU A 159 20.33 8.91 20.55
C GLU A 159 18.94 8.82 21.22
N GLY A 160 18.62 7.63 21.74
CA GLY A 160 17.33 7.32 22.35
C GLY A 160 16.24 6.80 21.39
N VAL A 161 16.55 6.61 20.11
CA VAL A 161 15.63 6.07 19.09
C VAL A 161 16.01 4.63 18.76
N THR A 162 15.01 3.76 18.56
CA THR A 162 15.24 2.39 18.09
C THR A 162 15.29 2.34 16.55
N PRO A 163 16.49 2.33 15.92
CA PRO A 163 16.58 2.35 14.47
C PRO A 163 15.93 1.11 13.86
N ILE A 164 15.37 1.27 12.66
CA ILE A 164 14.91 0.13 11.89
C ILE A 164 16.14 -0.69 11.50
N SER A 165 16.20 -1.93 11.98
CA SER A 165 17.29 -2.85 11.67
C SER A 165 17.25 -3.29 10.21
N HIS A 166 18.40 -3.68 9.67
CA HIS A 166 18.48 -4.17 8.29
C HIS A 166 17.55 -5.39 8.04
N SER A 167 17.40 -6.27 9.04
CA SER A 167 16.49 -7.41 8.95
C SER A 167 15.02 -7.00 8.96
N GLU A 168 14.65 -5.97 9.73
CA GLU A 168 13.29 -5.42 9.70
C GLU A 168 13.01 -4.81 8.33
N ASP A 169 13.92 -3.98 7.80
CA ASP A 169 13.76 -3.35 6.48
C ASP A 169 13.59 -4.40 5.35
N LEU A 170 14.45 -5.43 5.35
CA LEU A 170 14.34 -6.55 4.42
C LEU A 170 13.00 -7.27 4.54
N PHE A 171 12.54 -7.50 5.78
CA PHE A 171 11.26 -8.15 6.05
C PHE A 171 10.07 -7.31 5.58
N MET A 172 10.07 -6.00 5.86
CA MET A 172 9.04 -5.06 5.39
C MET A 172 8.96 -5.01 3.87
N SER A 173 10.11 -5.01 3.21
CA SER A 173 10.23 -5.04 1.75
C SER A 173 9.71 -6.35 1.17
N ALA A 174 10.12 -7.48 1.75
CA ALA A 174 9.65 -8.80 1.32
C ALA A 174 8.13 -8.94 1.46
N LEU A 175 7.54 -8.51 2.59
CA LEU A 175 6.09 -8.52 2.79
C LEU A 175 5.35 -7.67 1.76
N SER A 176 5.86 -6.47 1.47
CA SER A 176 5.27 -5.57 0.48
C SER A 176 5.27 -6.19 -0.92
N ILE A 177 6.38 -6.80 -1.32
CA ILE A 177 6.53 -7.47 -2.63
C ILE A 177 5.62 -8.70 -2.72
N LEU A 178 5.62 -9.54 -1.68
CA LEU A 178 4.79 -10.75 -1.61
C LEU A 178 3.30 -10.46 -1.60
N ALA A 179 2.87 -9.31 -1.06
CA ALA A 179 1.47 -8.89 -1.13
C ALA A 179 1.09 -8.35 -2.51
N TYR A 180 1.97 -7.56 -3.15
CA TYR A 180 1.64 -6.85 -4.37
C TYR A 180 1.70 -7.71 -5.65
N ILE A 181 2.71 -8.59 -5.77
CA ILE A 181 2.89 -9.40 -6.99
C ILE A 181 1.69 -10.32 -7.25
N PRO A 182 1.21 -11.14 -6.30
CA PRO A 182 0.08 -12.03 -6.55
C PRO A 182 -1.20 -11.27 -6.89
N LEU A 183 -1.46 -10.16 -6.18
CA LEU A 183 -2.62 -9.30 -6.44
C LEU A 183 -2.56 -8.72 -7.86
N SER A 184 -1.38 -8.24 -8.28
CA SER A 184 -1.18 -7.70 -9.63
C SER A 184 -1.34 -8.77 -10.71
N LEU A 185 -0.80 -9.97 -10.49
CA LEU A 185 -0.97 -11.08 -11.43
C LEU A 185 -2.45 -11.50 -11.56
N LEU A 186 -3.20 -11.52 -10.47
CA LEU A 186 -4.64 -11.79 -10.49
C LEU A 186 -5.41 -10.73 -11.28
N ILE A 187 -5.11 -9.45 -11.05
CA ILE A 187 -5.77 -8.33 -11.74
C ILE A 187 -5.42 -8.34 -13.23
N ILE A 188 -4.14 -8.48 -13.60
CA ILE A 188 -3.70 -8.60 -14.99
C ILE A 188 -4.34 -9.82 -15.66
N GLY A 189 -4.39 -10.96 -14.97
CA GLY A 189 -5.05 -12.16 -15.48
C GLY A 189 -6.54 -11.93 -15.77
N ARG A 190 -7.25 -11.22 -14.90
CA ARG A 190 -8.64 -10.81 -15.11
C ARG A 190 -8.78 -9.82 -16.27
N ILE A 191 -7.89 -8.83 -16.38
CA ILE A 191 -7.88 -7.87 -17.49
C ILE A 191 -7.72 -8.60 -18.83
N LEU A 192 -6.73 -9.49 -18.93
CA LEU A 192 -6.49 -10.29 -20.13
C LEU A 192 -7.68 -11.17 -20.47
N PHE A 193 -8.27 -11.83 -19.46
CA PHE A 193 -9.44 -12.68 -19.66
C PHE A 193 -10.66 -11.90 -20.20
N LEU A 194 -10.96 -10.74 -19.61
CA LEU A 194 -12.06 -9.88 -20.06
C LEU A 194 -11.79 -9.28 -21.45
N GLY A 195 -10.54 -8.91 -21.72
CA GLY A 195 -10.12 -8.44 -23.04
C GLY A 195 -10.31 -9.50 -24.13
N ILE A 196 -9.94 -10.76 -23.83
CA ILE A 196 -10.16 -11.91 -24.73
C ILE A 196 -11.66 -12.13 -24.93
N GLN A 197 -12.46 -12.14 -23.85
CA GLN A 197 -13.92 -12.34 -23.94
C GLN A 197 -14.57 -11.27 -24.84
N LYS A 198 -14.21 -10.00 -24.65
CA LYS A 198 -14.77 -8.89 -25.42
C LYS A 198 -14.46 -8.97 -26.93
N HIS A 199 -13.27 -9.44 -27.29
CA HIS A 199 -12.85 -9.49 -28.70
C HIS A 199 -13.20 -10.80 -29.42
N HIS A 200 -13.48 -11.88 -28.68
CA HIS A 200 -13.56 -13.23 -29.23
C HIS A 200 -14.75 -14.03 -28.68
N ASP A 201 -15.92 -13.39 -28.58
CA ASP A 201 -17.17 -13.98 -28.05
C ASP A 201 -17.58 -15.30 -28.75
N GLU A 202 -17.11 -15.57 -29.97
CA GLU A 202 -17.36 -16.83 -30.71
C GLU A 202 -16.11 -17.67 -31.01
N SER A 203 -14.92 -17.28 -30.52
CA SER A 203 -13.73 -18.05 -30.87
C SER A 203 -13.74 -19.41 -30.18
N LYS A 204 -13.44 -20.47 -30.94
CA LYS A 204 -13.17 -21.82 -30.40
C LYS A 204 -12.09 -21.80 -29.30
N PHE A 205 -11.23 -20.78 -29.30
CA PHE A 205 -10.20 -20.56 -28.29
C PHE A 205 -10.79 -20.26 -26.91
N TYR A 206 -11.79 -19.38 -26.81
CA TYR A 206 -12.48 -19.07 -25.55
C TYR A 206 -13.14 -20.31 -24.94
N LEU A 207 -13.86 -21.10 -25.76
CA LEU A 207 -14.48 -22.36 -25.32
C LEU A 207 -13.43 -23.36 -24.81
N ARG A 208 -12.26 -23.43 -25.45
CA ARG A 208 -11.15 -24.29 -25.04
C ARG A 208 -10.55 -23.84 -23.71
N LEU A 209 -10.32 -22.53 -23.52
CA LEU A 209 -9.89 -21.93 -22.26
C LEU A 209 -10.88 -22.19 -21.12
N ARG A 210 -12.18 -22.06 -21.38
CA ARG A 210 -13.24 -22.38 -20.43
C ARG A 210 -13.23 -23.86 -20.04
N SER A 211 -13.07 -24.76 -21.01
CA SER A 211 -12.99 -26.21 -20.76
C SER A 211 -11.73 -26.60 -19.96
N LEU A 212 -10.60 -25.93 -20.22
CA LEU A 212 -9.36 -26.10 -19.46
C LEU A 212 -9.56 -25.66 -18.00
N GLY A 213 -10.23 -24.53 -17.79
CA GLY A 213 -10.58 -24.00 -16.47
C GLY A 213 -11.51 -24.90 -15.66
N GLN A 214 -12.37 -25.69 -16.29
CA GLN A 214 -13.31 -26.59 -15.60
C GLN A 214 -12.70 -27.93 -15.17
N GLY A 215 -11.53 -28.31 -15.71
CA GLY A 215 -10.89 -29.60 -15.44
C GLY A 215 -9.90 -29.59 -14.26
N LEU A 216 -8.72 -30.17 -14.48
CA LEU A 216 -7.61 -30.21 -13.52
C LEU A 216 -7.22 -28.80 -13.05
N ALA A 217 -7.21 -27.82 -13.96
CA ALA A 217 -6.93 -26.43 -13.62
C ALA A 217 -7.96 -25.86 -12.62
N GLY A 218 -9.23 -26.27 -12.68
CA GLY A 218 -10.25 -25.82 -11.72
C GLY A 218 -9.96 -26.24 -10.29
N ARG A 219 -9.44 -27.46 -10.08
CA ARG A 219 -8.98 -27.91 -8.75
C ARG A 219 -7.76 -27.13 -8.26
N TRP A 220 -6.76 -26.93 -9.12
CA TRP A 220 -5.57 -26.14 -8.79
C TRP A 220 -5.94 -24.68 -8.49
N ILE A 221 -6.82 -24.07 -9.28
CA ILE A 221 -7.32 -22.72 -9.05
C ILE A 221 -8.03 -22.64 -7.70
N LYS A 222 -8.94 -23.58 -7.38
CA LYS A 222 -9.60 -23.62 -6.07
C LYS A 222 -8.61 -23.73 -4.91
N SER A 223 -7.61 -24.59 -5.02
CA SER A 223 -6.56 -24.74 -3.99
C SER A 223 -5.69 -23.50 -3.86
N ILE A 224 -5.29 -22.87 -4.97
CA ILE A 224 -4.54 -21.61 -4.99
C ILE A 224 -5.38 -20.50 -4.36
N THR A 225 -6.65 -20.37 -4.74
CA THR A 225 -7.57 -19.38 -4.19
C THR A 225 -7.76 -19.57 -2.68
N LEU A 226 -7.92 -20.81 -2.20
CA LEU A 226 -8.01 -21.10 -0.77
C LEU A 226 -6.71 -20.78 -0.03
N GLY A 227 -5.57 -21.07 -0.65
CA GLY A 227 -4.25 -20.67 -0.14
C GLY A 227 -4.08 -19.16 -0.06
N CYS A 228 -4.48 -18.43 -1.11
CA CYS A 228 -4.50 -16.97 -1.13
C CYS A 228 -5.41 -16.42 -0.03
N LEU A 229 -6.58 -17.02 0.19
CA LEU A 229 -7.51 -16.61 1.25
C LEU A 229 -6.89 -16.69 2.65
N GLY A 230 -6.09 -17.72 2.93
CA GLY A 230 -5.36 -17.85 4.19
C GLY A 230 -4.12 -16.95 4.26
N LEU A 231 -3.42 -16.76 3.15
CA LEU A 231 -2.19 -15.97 3.08
C LEU A 231 -2.45 -14.46 3.15
N THR A 232 -3.53 -13.97 2.53
CA THR A 232 -3.89 -12.54 2.52
C THR A 232 -4.02 -11.93 3.91
N PRO A 233 -4.77 -12.49 4.88
CA PRO A 233 -4.85 -11.91 6.22
C PRO A 233 -3.50 -11.95 6.95
N LEU A 234 -2.69 -12.99 6.73
CA LEU A 234 -1.34 -13.06 7.31
C LEU A 234 -0.44 -11.94 6.77
N LEU A 235 -0.46 -11.71 5.46
CA LEU A 235 0.27 -10.61 4.83
C LEU A 235 -0.28 -9.26 5.28
N ALA A 236 -1.59 -9.09 5.40
CA ALA A 236 -2.20 -7.85 5.89
C ALA A 236 -1.79 -7.54 7.33
N CYS A 237 -1.76 -8.53 8.22
CA CYS A 237 -1.24 -8.38 9.58
C CYS A 237 0.25 -7.97 9.57
N GLY A 238 1.06 -8.62 8.71
CA GLY A 238 2.46 -8.26 8.54
C GLY A 238 2.63 -6.81 8.07
N LEU A 239 1.88 -6.39 7.06
CA LEU A 239 1.89 -5.02 6.55
C LEU A 239 1.44 -4.00 7.60
N LEU A 240 0.38 -4.30 8.35
CA LEU A 240 -0.06 -3.44 9.45
C LEU A 240 1.03 -3.29 10.53
N TRP A 241 1.74 -4.38 10.85
CA TRP A 241 2.90 -4.31 11.73
C TRP A 241 4.00 -3.42 11.15
N THR A 242 4.29 -3.49 9.84
CA THR A 242 5.30 -2.61 9.20
C THR A 242 4.96 -1.14 9.39
N ILE A 243 3.69 -0.77 9.21
CA ILE A 243 3.21 0.60 9.37
C ILE A 243 3.34 1.05 10.82
N ILE A 244 2.88 0.23 11.77
CA ILE A 244 3.00 0.53 13.20
C ILE A 244 4.47 0.74 13.58
N ARG A 245 5.37 -0.10 13.08
CA ARG A 245 6.81 -0.01 13.36
C ARG A 245 7.43 1.27 12.79
N VAL A 246 7.09 1.65 11.57
CA VAL A 246 7.57 2.89 10.93
C VAL A 246 7.05 4.12 11.66
N VAL A 247 5.77 4.11 12.08
CA VAL A 247 5.17 5.19 12.88
C VAL A 247 5.86 5.31 14.23
N GLN A 248 6.12 4.21 14.92
CA GLN A 248 6.84 4.22 16.19
C GLN A 248 8.23 4.82 16.01
N PHE A 249 8.96 4.41 14.97
CA PHE A 249 10.27 4.97 14.65
C PHE A 249 10.20 6.49 14.39
N GLN A 250 9.22 6.96 13.60
CA GLN A 250 9.04 8.38 13.30
C GLN A 250 8.67 9.19 14.54
N ASN A 251 7.80 8.66 15.41
CA ASN A 251 7.44 9.31 16.67
C ASN A 251 8.62 9.39 17.64
N GLU A 252 9.42 8.33 17.75
CA GLU A 252 10.65 8.35 18.56
C GLU A 252 11.65 9.37 18.00
N LEU A 253 11.79 9.42 16.68
CA LEU A 253 12.64 10.39 16.00
C LEU A 253 12.18 11.83 16.23
N GLY A 254 10.88 12.12 16.08
CA GLY A 254 10.32 13.45 16.36
C GLY A 254 10.58 13.90 17.81
N LYS A 255 10.40 12.99 18.78
CA LYS A 255 10.73 13.24 20.19
C LYS A 255 12.22 13.49 20.42
N ALA A 256 13.09 12.72 19.78
CA ALA A 256 14.54 12.84 19.92
C ALA A 256 15.08 14.14 19.31
N VAL A 257 14.47 14.61 18.22
CA VAL A 257 14.83 15.88 17.56
C VAL A 257 14.20 17.09 18.28
N GLY A 258 13.16 16.85 19.09
CA GLY A 258 12.45 17.90 19.81
C GLY A 258 11.66 18.81 18.88
N SER A 259 11.11 18.26 17.79
CA SER A 259 10.13 18.95 16.94
C SER A 259 8.79 18.99 17.67
N SER A 260 8.09 20.12 17.59
CA SER A 260 6.75 20.25 18.18
C SER A 260 5.73 19.58 17.25
N ASP A 261 5.36 18.34 17.55
CA ASP A 261 4.11 17.63 17.20
C ASP A 261 3.34 18.07 15.92
N ALA A 262 4.02 18.35 14.81
CA ALA A 262 3.36 18.60 13.52
C ALA A 262 2.70 17.30 12.98
N ASP A 263 3.11 16.14 13.49
CA ASP A 263 2.59 14.81 13.17
C ASP A 263 1.12 14.57 13.59
N GLN A 264 0.55 15.43 14.45
CA GLN A 264 -0.87 15.35 14.83
C GLN A 264 -1.80 16.13 13.89
N GLN A 265 -1.26 16.79 12.87
CA GLN A 265 -2.07 17.58 11.95
C GLN A 265 -2.76 16.70 10.91
N TRP A 266 -3.99 17.08 10.57
CA TRP A 266 -4.78 16.47 9.51
C TRP A 266 -4.21 16.92 8.16
N THR A 267 -3.44 16.05 7.48
CA THR A 267 -2.72 16.40 6.24
C THR A 267 -3.21 15.64 5.01
N PHE A 268 -2.50 15.81 3.88
CA PHE A 268 -2.86 15.31 2.55
C PHE A 268 -3.17 13.81 2.54
N GLY A 269 -2.56 13.03 3.45
CA GLY A 269 -2.85 11.61 3.63
C GLY A 269 -4.34 11.27 3.79
N GLN A 270 -5.17 12.18 4.32
CA GLN A 270 -6.62 11.96 4.46
C GLN A 270 -7.39 12.13 3.15
N VAL A 271 -6.94 13.05 2.30
CA VAL A 271 -7.51 13.22 0.96
C VAL A 271 -7.21 11.96 0.14
N VAL A 272 -5.99 11.46 0.25
CA VAL A 272 -5.59 10.20 -0.39
C VAL A 272 -6.38 9.02 0.19
N ALA A 273 -6.61 8.97 1.50
CA ALA A 273 -7.47 7.97 2.14
C ALA A 273 -8.84 7.88 1.46
N VAL A 274 -9.55 9.00 1.39
CA VAL A 274 -10.90 9.05 0.82
C VAL A 274 -10.90 8.61 -0.65
N LEU A 275 -9.90 9.01 -1.42
CA LEU A 275 -9.74 8.57 -2.81
C LEU A 275 -9.49 7.06 -2.92
N LEU A 276 -8.65 6.50 -2.05
CA LEU A 276 -8.40 5.05 -1.99
C LEU A 276 -9.64 4.26 -1.55
N PHE A 277 -10.52 4.84 -0.72
CA PHE A 277 -11.75 4.19 -0.25
C PHE A 277 -12.97 4.37 -1.13
N THR A 278 -12.98 5.40 -1.98
CA THR A 278 -14.08 5.68 -2.90
C THR A 278 -14.54 4.42 -3.67
N PRO A 279 -13.65 3.55 -4.17
CA PRO A 279 -14.01 2.30 -4.82
C PRO A 279 -14.82 1.34 -3.94
N VAL A 280 -14.37 1.10 -2.71
CA VAL A 280 -15.05 0.21 -1.76
C VAL A 280 -16.42 0.79 -1.39
N LEU A 281 -16.47 2.09 -1.12
CA LEU A 281 -17.73 2.77 -0.79
C LEU A 281 -18.72 2.71 -1.94
N VAL A 282 -18.24 2.86 -3.18
CA VAL A 282 -19.05 2.75 -4.40
C VAL A 282 -19.60 1.33 -4.57
N GLU A 283 -18.81 0.28 -4.33
CA GLU A 283 -19.29 -1.11 -4.37
C GLU A 283 -20.30 -1.40 -3.26
N CYS A 284 -20.01 -1.02 -2.01
CA CYS A 284 -20.95 -1.16 -0.91
C CYS A 284 -22.26 -0.43 -1.22
N TRP A 285 -22.19 0.82 -1.69
CA TRP A 285 -23.37 1.61 -2.04
C TRP A 285 -24.20 0.97 -3.15
N MET A 286 -23.57 0.44 -4.20
CA MET A 286 -24.27 -0.28 -5.26
C MET A 286 -25.01 -1.52 -4.72
N LEU A 287 -24.33 -2.32 -3.88
CA LEU A 287 -24.92 -3.53 -3.30
C LEU A 287 -26.10 -3.25 -2.36
N PHE A 288 -26.02 -2.19 -1.55
CA PHE A 288 -27.11 -1.80 -0.65
C PHE A 288 -28.23 -1.04 -1.37
N GLY A 289 -27.91 -0.31 -2.45
CA GLY A 289 -28.88 0.40 -3.28
C GLY A 289 -29.86 -0.55 -3.97
N GLU A 290 -29.36 -1.63 -4.56
CA GLU A 290 -30.20 -2.64 -5.24
C GLU A 290 -31.16 -3.35 -4.29
N LYS A 291 -30.72 -3.65 -3.05
CA LYS A 291 -31.59 -4.26 -2.03
C LYS A 291 -32.76 -3.36 -1.65
N LYS A 292 -32.58 -2.04 -1.62
CA LYS A 292 -33.67 -1.10 -1.30
C LYS A 292 -34.71 -1.01 -2.43
N VAL A 293 -34.27 -1.01 -3.69
CA VAL A 293 -35.19 -0.93 -4.84
C VAL A 293 -36.05 -2.19 -4.93
N GLY A 294 -35.46 -3.38 -4.74
CA GLY A 294 -36.23 -4.63 -4.77
C GLY A 294 -37.20 -4.83 -3.59
N ILE A 295 -37.00 -4.11 -2.47
CA ILE A 295 -37.94 -4.09 -1.33
C ILE A 295 -39.09 -3.12 -1.60
N LEU A 296 -38.80 -1.96 -2.21
CA LEU A 296 -39.82 -0.96 -2.57
C LEU A 296 -40.73 -1.43 -3.71
N GLU A 297 -40.25 -2.27 -4.63
CA GLU A 297 -41.08 -2.86 -5.69
C GLU A 297 -42.00 -3.99 -5.19
N LYS A 298 -41.76 -4.50 -3.98
CA LYS A 298 -42.53 -5.57 -3.33
C LYS A 298 -43.53 -5.05 -2.28
N MET A 299 -43.54 -3.75 -2.00
CA MET A 299 -44.53 -3.08 -1.15
C MET A 299 -45.56 -2.36 -2.02
#